data_AF-A0A830CTK1-F1
#
_entry.id   AF-A0A830CTK1-F1
#
_cell.length_a   1.000
_cell.length_b   1.000
_cell.length_c   1.000
_cell.angle_alpha   90.00
_cell.angle_beta   90.00
_cell.angle_gamma   90.00
#
_symmetry.space_group_name_H-M   'P 1'
#
loop_
_entity.id
_entity.type
_entity.pdbx_description
1 polymer ?
#
loop_
_entity_poly.entity_id
_entity_poly.type
_entity_poly.pdbx_seq_one_letter_code
_entity_poly.pdbx_strand_id
1 'polypeptide(L)'
;MFRIIGCPHLFCSLCISKHVEYKLQEKIIPICCPGEDCTNIIEPTTLGSIISPSVKDRWEEAIIESTIIIGCKKVHCPYEECSEVLISEYEEGIVVEECECPSCHRLFCANCRVPWHHGFDCKEFERLNVNKKEKEMLKVLARENNWRKCPNCKVFVDKTEGCIHITCRLVCERI
;
A
#
# COMPACT_ATOMS: atom_id res chain seq x y z
N MET A 1 -34.70 -16.39 25.96
CA MET A 1 -34.53 -15.95 24.55
C MET A 1 -34.01 -14.53 24.57
N PHE A 2 -33.17 -14.15 23.61
CA PHE A 2 -32.49 -12.86 23.54
C PHE A 2 -32.87 -12.12 22.28
N ARG A 3 -33.17 -10.83 22.41
CA ARG A 3 -33.54 -9.95 21.30
C ARG A 3 -32.32 -9.14 20.90
N ILE A 4 -31.98 -9.19 19.62
CA ILE A 4 -30.90 -8.37 19.08
C ILE A 4 -31.35 -6.91 19.04
N ILE A 5 -30.54 -6.01 19.62
CA ILE A 5 -30.79 -4.57 19.54
C ILE A 5 -30.62 -4.12 18.08
N GLY A 6 -31.57 -3.35 17.56
CA GLY A 6 -31.56 -2.86 16.18
C GLY A 6 -32.37 -3.69 15.18
N CYS A 7 -32.90 -4.86 15.57
CA CYS A 7 -33.82 -5.62 14.72
C CYS A 7 -34.88 -6.40 15.54
N PRO A 8 -35.93 -6.97 14.90
CA PRO A 8 -36.96 -7.73 15.63
C PRO A 8 -36.58 -9.19 15.90
N HIS A 9 -35.40 -9.64 15.49
CA HIS A 9 -35.00 -11.05 15.57
C HIS A 9 -34.66 -11.51 16.99
N LEU A 10 -35.07 -12.75 17.29
CA LEU A 10 -34.97 -13.37 18.61
C LEU A 10 -34.27 -14.72 18.50
N PHE A 11 -33.26 -14.95 19.33
CA PHE A 11 -32.49 -16.20 19.35
C PHE A 11 -32.34 -16.74 20.76
N CYS A 12 -32.04 -18.03 20.90
CA CYS A 12 -31.64 -18.57 22.19
C CYS A 12 -30.23 -18.08 22.56
N SER A 13 -29.91 -17.92 23.85
CA SER A 13 -28.59 -17.45 24.30
C SER A 13 -27.46 -18.36 23.81
N LEU A 14 -27.68 -19.68 23.82
CA LEU A 14 -26.74 -20.66 23.27
C LEU A 14 -26.53 -20.48 21.77
N CYS A 15 -27.61 -20.20 21.02
CA CYS A 15 -27.61 -20.08 19.57
C CYS A 15 -26.80 -18.86 19.13
N ILE A 16 -27.07 -17.71 19.76
CA ILE A 16 -26.38 -16.47 19.43
C ILE A 16 -24.93 -16.49 19.89
N SER A 17 -24.63 -17.11 21.05
CA SER A 17 -23.26 -17.29 21.53
C SER A 17 -22.43 -18.14 20.55
N LYS A 18 -22.96 -19.30 20.13
CA LYS A 18 -22.30 -20.17 19.14
C LYS A 18 -22.09 -19.49 17.78
N HIS A 19 -23.07 -18.68 17.33
CA HIS A 19 -22.92 -17.91 16.10
C HIS A 19 -21.75 -16.93 16.18
N VAL A 20 -21.65 -16.19 17.29
CA VAL A 20 -20.53 -15.26 17.51
C VAL A 20 -19.20 -16.02 17.56
N GLU A 21 -19.11 -17.10 18.34
CA GLU A 21 -17.88 -17.91 18.43
C GLU A 21 -17.44 -18.46 17.06
N TYR A 22 -18.39 -18.98 16.27
CA TYR A 22 -18.12 -19.47 14.93
C TYR A 22 -17.62 -18.36 14.00
N LYS A 23 -18.28 -17.19 14.00
CA LYS A 23 -17.87 -16.05 13.17
C LYS A 23 -16.49 -15.51 13.56
N LEU A 24 -16.17 -15.49 14.85
CA LEU A 24 -14.83 -15.14 15.35
C LEU A 24 -13.78 -16.17 14.89
N GLN A 25 -14.09 -17.47 14.97
CA GLN A 25 -13.20 -18.53 14.51
C GLN A 25 -12.90 -18.41 13.00
N GLU A 26 -13.92 -18.10 12.19
CA GLU A 26 -13.78 -17.87 10.75
C GLU A 26 -13.19 -16.48 10.42
N LYS A 27 -12.87 -15.66 11.43
CA LYS A 27 -12.38 -14.28 11.28
C LYS A 27 -13.30 -13.39 10.43
N ILE A 28 -14.62 -13.61 10.51
CA ILE A 28 -15.63 -12.85 9.79
C ILE A 28 -16.09 -11.69 10.68
N ILE A 29 -15.63 -10.49 10.35
CA ILE A 29 -16.00 -9.22 10.98
C ILE A 29 -16.46 -8.25 9.87
N PRO A 30 -17.51 -7.43 10.07
CA PRO A 30 -18.39 -7.37 11.23
C PRO A 30 -19.32 -8.58 11.35
N ILE A 31 -19.76 -8.90 12.58
CA ILE A 31 -20.69 -9.99 12.85
C ILE A 31 -22.13 -9.45 12.73
N CYS A 32 -22.85 -9.92 11.71
CA CYS A 32 -24.25 -9.57 11.48
C CYS A 32 -25.21 -10.52 12.21
N CYS A 33 -26.43 -10.02 12.39
CA CYS A 33 -27.59 -10.78 12.84
C CYS A 33 -27.78 -12.05 11.98
N PRO A 34 -28.04 -13.23 12.59
CA PRO A 34 -28.34 -14.45 11.85
C PRO A 34 -29.70 -14.46 11.12
N GLY A 35 -30.50 -13.40 11.27
CA GLY A 35 -31.80 -13.30 10.60
C GLY A 35 -31.63 -13.23 9.09
N GLU A 36 -32.56 -13.84 8.37
CA GLU A 36 -32.59 -13.81 6.90
C GLU A 36 -32.65 -12.36 6.39
N ASP A 37 -31.80 -12.04 5.42
CA ASP A 37 -31.60 -10.69 4.86
C ASP A 37 -31.36 -9.57 5.90
N CYS A 38 -30.92 -9.92 7.11
CA CYS A 38 -30.69 -8.95 8.17
C CYS A 38 -29.24 -8.45 8.16
N THR A 39 -29.06 -7.18 7.81
CA THR A 39 -27.75 -6.52 7.79
C THR A 39 -27.37 -5.86 9.13
N ASN A 40 -28.19 -6.05 10.17
CA ASN A 40 -27.96 -5.43 11.48
C ASN A 40 -26.69 -6.02 12.12
N ILE A 41 -25.71 -5.16 12.40
CA ILE A 41 -24.45 -5.53 13.06
C ILE A 41 -24.72 -5.72 14.56
N ILE A 42 -24.11 -6.75 15.14
CA ILE A 42 -24.18 -7.01 16.57
C ILE A 42 -22.93 -6.41 17.23
N GLU A 43 -23.11 -5.60 18.26
CA GLU A 43 -21.99 -5.08 19.06
C GLU A 43 -21.61 -6.04 20.21
N PRO A 44 -20.33 -6.13 20.59
CA PRO A 44 -19.88 -6.95 21.72
C PRO A 44 -20.61 -6.62 23.03
N THR A 45 -20.89 -5.33 23.25
CA THR A 45 -21.63 -4.81 24.41
C THR A 45 -23.06 -5.33 24.49
N THR A 46 -23.70 -5.61 23.35
CA THR A 46 -25.07 -6.11 23.27
C THR A 46 -25.20 -7.51 23.88
N LEU A 47 -24.13 -8.31 23.81
CA LEU A 47 -24.14 -9.70 24.28
C LEU A 47 -23.41 -9.91 25.62
N GLY A 48 -23.06 -8.85 26.34
CA GLY A 48 -22.22 -8.92 27.54
C GLY A 48 -22.70 -9.86 28.67
N SER A 49 -23.99 -10.19 28.73
CA SER A 49 -24.54 -11.17 29.70
C SER A 49 -24.67 -12.60 29.14
N ILE A 50 -24.37 -12.81 27.85
CA ILE A 50 -24.52 -14.08 27.13
C ILE A 50 -23.17 -14.70 26.79
N ILE A 51 -22.18 -13.89 26.42
CA ILE A 51 -20.83 -14.34 26.08
C ILE A 51 -19.91 -14.19 27.27
N SER A 52 -18.89 -15.05 27.37
CA SER A 52 -17.87 -14.94 28.41
C SER A 52 -16.99 -13.69 28.17
N PRO A 53 -16.34 -13.16 29.23
CA PRO A 53 -15.37 -12.08 29.08
C PRO A 53 -14.29 -12.40 28.03
N SER A 54 -13.77 -13.64 28.02
CA SER A 54 -12.77 -14.08 27.05
C SER A 54 -13.24 -14.10 25.58
N VAL A 55 -14.54 -14.32 25.32
CA VAL A 55 -15.10 -14.22 23.96
C VAL A 55 -15.27 -12.76 23.59
N LYS A 56 -15.69 -11.93 24.53
CA LYS A 56 -15.82 -10.48 24.35
C LYS A 56 -14.48 -9.83 24.02
N ASP A 57 -13.43 -10.13 24.79
CA ASP A 57 -12.08 -9.58 24.59
C ASP A 57 -11.54 -9.95 23.20
N ARG A 58 -11.65 -11.22 22.79
CA ARG A 58 -11.25 -11.67 21.43
C ARG A 58 -12.06 -10.99 20.33
N TRP A 59 -13.32 -10.67 20.59
CA TRP A 59 -14.15 -9.98 19.61
C TRP A 59 -13.74 -8.52 19.46
N GLU A 60 -13.51 -7.83 20.57
CA GLU A 60 -13.01 -6.45 20.57
C GLU A 60 -11.64 -6.37 19.88
N GLU A 61 -10.73 -7.31 20.17
CA GLU A 61 -9.45 -7.45 19.48
C GLU A 61 -9.63 -7.68 17.97
N ALA A 62 -10.51 -8.61 17.56
CA ALA A 62 -10.78 -8.87 16.14
C ALA A 62 -11.38 -7.65 15.41
N ILE A 63 -12.20 -6.84 16.09
CA ILE A 63 -12.72 -5.58 15.54
C ILE A 63 -11.56 -4.60 15.32
N ILE A 64 -10.68 -4.43 16.31
CA ILE A 64 -9.50 -3.57 16.21
C ILE A 64 -8.62 -4.03 15.05
N GLU A 65 -8.27 -5.31 14.99
CA GLU A 65 -7.48 -5.89 13.89
C GLU A 65 -8.13 -5.64 12.53
N SER A 66 -9.43 -5.86 12.40
CA SER A 66 -10.16 -5.61 11.13
C SER A 66 -10.19 -4.13 10.76
N THR A 67 -10.28 -3.24 11.74
CA THR A 67 -10.31 -1.79 11.54
C THR A 67 -8.91 -1.27 11.18
N ILE A 68 -7.86 -1.81 11.79
CA ILE A 68 -6.46 -1.55 11.40
C ILE A 68 -6.24 -2.00 9.95
N ILE A 69 -6.81 -3.11 9.51
CA ILE A 69 -6.68 -3.57 8.12
C ILE A 69 -7.41 -2.66 7.13
N ILE A 70 -8.52 -2.04 7.54
CA ILE A 70 -9.36 -1.19 6.66
C ILE A 70 -8.90 0.28 6.68
N GLY A 71 -8.41 0.78 7.82
CA GLY A 71 -7.99 2.18 8.00
C GLY A 71 -6.48 2.42 7.91
N CYS A 72 -5.62 1.41 8.12
CA CYS A 72 -4.18 1.58 8.05
C CYS A 72 -3.63 1.02 6.74
N LYS A 73 -2.98 1.89 5.94
CA LYS A 73 -2.16 1.40 4.82
C LYS A 73 -0.97 0.65 5.43
N LYS A 74 -0.89 -0.66 5.21
CA LYS A 74 0.35 -1.42 5.45
C LYS A 74 1.39 -0.92 4.46
N VAL A 75 2.47 -0.33 4.96
CA VAL A 75 3.57 0.17 4.13
C VAL A 75 4.84 -0.56 4.52
N HIS A 76 5.54 -1.09 3.53
CA HIS A 76 6.84 -1.71 3.74
C HIS A 76 7.94 -0.66 3.71
N CYS A 77 8.93 -0.80 4.58
CA CYS A 77 10.18 -0.05 4.49
C CYS A 77 10.84 -0.33 3.13
N PRO A 78 11.14 0.69 2.30
CA PRO A 78 11.69 0.49 0.96
C PRO A 78 13.19 0.14 0.94
N TYR A 79 13.83 0.14 2.11
CA TYR A 79 15.24 -0.24 2.23
C TYR A 79 15.34 -1.76 2.34
N GLU A 80 15.96 -2.40 1.33
CA GLU A 80 16.07 -3.86 1.22
C GLU A 80 16.66 -4.53 2.47
N GLU A 81 17.60 -3.85 3.14
CA GLU A 81 18.26 -4.30 4.37
C GLU A 81 17.32 -4.37 5.60
N CYS A 82 16.17 -3.70 5.56
CA CYS A 82 15.23 -3.60 6.68
C CYS A 82 13.90 -4.28 6.34
N SER A 83 13.26 -3.90 5.23
CA SER A 83 11.97 -4.47 4.72
C SER A 83 10.83 -4.62 5.75
N GLU A 84 10.92 -3.98 6.92
CA GLU A 84 9.96 -4.06 8.02
C GLU A 84 8.59 -3.52 7.61
N VAL A 85 7.51 -4.13 8.15
CA VAL A 85 6.13 -3.73 7.87
C VAL A 85 5.70 -2.65 8.87
N LEU A 86 5.28 -1.50 8.35
CA LEU A 86 4.78 -0.38 9.13
C LEU A 86 3.27 -0.27 8.98
N ILE A 87 2.59 -0.16 10.11
CA ILE A 87 1.16 0.09 10.18
C ILE A 87 0.99 1.59 10.33
N SER A 88 0.37 2.20 9.33
CA SER A 88 0.26 3.65 9.24
C SER A 88 -1.07 4.10 9.84
N GLU A 89 -1.06 4.71 11.04
CA GLU A 89 -2.25 5.15 11.79
C GLU A 89 -2.86 6.47 11.27
N TYR A 90 -2.93 6.69 9.95
CA TYR A 90 -3.40 7.97 9.42
C TYR A 90 -4.91 7.97 9.19
N GLU A 91 -5.57 9.02 9.67
CA GLU A 91 -6.96 9.33 9.36
C GLU A 91 -7.16 9.55 7.85
N GLU A 92 -8.34 9.16 7.34
CA GLU A 92 -8.74 9.44 5.96
C GLU A 92 -8.63 10.94 5.65
N GLY A 93 -7.70 11.30 4.75
CA GLY A 93 -7.55 12.67 4.26
C GLY A 93 -6.24 13.38 4.64
N ILE A 94 -5.46 12.84 5.58
CA ILE A 94 -4.11 13.36 5.89
C ILE A 94 -3.08 12.55 5.11
N VAL A 95 -2.64 13.09 3.97
CA VAL A 95 -1.54 12.51 3.19
C VAL A 95 -0.23 12.88 3.87
N VAL A 96 0.17 12.12 4.89
CA VAL A 96 1.53 12.23 5.42
C VAL A 96 2.47 11.58 4.40
N GLU A 97 3.14 12.39 3.58
CA GLU A 97 4.07 11.91 2.56
C GLU A 97 5.37 11.40 3.18
N GLU A 98 5.83 11.99 4.28
CA GLU A 98 7.10 11.69 4.96
C GLU A 98 6.90 10.69 6.12
N CYS A 99 7.64 9.57 6.12
CA CYS A 99 7.59 8.58 7.19
C CYS A 99 8.99 8.15 7.61
N GLU A 100 9.22 8.00 8.92
CA GLU A 100 10.45 7.43 9.46
C GLU A 100 10.23 5.96 9.81
N CYS A 101 11.14 5.09 9.38
CA CYS A 101 11.12 3.70 9.79
C CYS A 101 11.66 3.55 11.23
N PRO A 102 10.91 3.02 12.21
CA PRO A 102 11.39 2.82 13.58
C PRO A 102 12.52 1.79 13.72
N SER A 103 12.69 0.90 12.73
CA SER A 103 13.75 -0.13 12.76
C SER A 103 15.10 0.41 12.29
N CYS A 104 15.12 1.17 11.18
CA CYS A 104 16.36 1.67 10.59
C CYS A 104 16.54 3.20 10.69
N HIS A 105 15.56 3.91 11.24
CA HIS A 105 15.52 5.38 11.39
C HIS A 105 15.73 6.15 10.08
N ARG A 106 15.43 5.53 8.94
CA ARG A 106 15.53 6.14 7.63
C ARG A 106 14.17 6.69 7.20
N LEU A 107 14.19 7.87 6.60
CA LEU A 107 13.02 8.53 6.03
C LEU A 107 12.67 7.95 4.67
N PHE A 108 11.38 7.74 4.42
CA PHE A 108 10.84 7.27 3.17
C PHE A 108 9.48 7.88 2.88
N CYS A 109 9.06 7.83 1.61
CA CYS A 109 7.74 8.28 1.23
C CYS A 109 6.71 7.15 1.34
N ALA A 110 5.69 7.29 2.19
CA ALA A 110 4.65 6.26 2.34
C ALA A 110 3.74 6.14 1.11
N ASN A 111 3.56 7.23 0.35
CA ASN A 111 2.77 7.24 -0.87
C ASN A 111 3.52 6.60 -2.04
N CYS A 112 4.75 7.04 -2.31
CA CYS A 112 5.59 6.55 -3.40
C CYS A 112 6.30 5.22 -3.10
N ARG A 113 6.42 4.83 -1.82
CA ARG A 113 7.14 3.63 -1.34
C ARG A 113 8.61 3.58 -1.79
N VAL A 114 9.30 4.72 -1.67
CA VAL A 114 10.70 4.91 -2.05
C VAL A 114 11.45 5.68 -0.96
N PRO A 115 12.80 5.65 -0.93
CA PRO A 115 13.58 6.56 -0.10
C PRO A 115 13.11 8.01 -0.24
N TRP A 116 13.18 8.76 0.85
CA TRP A 116 12.62 10.12 0.90
C TRP A 116 13.19 11.02 -0.20
N HIS A 117 12.30 11.72 -0.93
CA HIS A 117 12.63 12.55 -2.07
C HIS A 117 12.46 14.04 -1.76
N HIS A 118 13.35 14.54 -0.89
CA HIS A 118 13.35 15.93 -0.45
C HIS A 118 13.30 16.92 -1.64
N GLY A 119 12.43 17.92 -1.55
CA GLY A 119 12.32 19.01 -2.52
C GLY A 119 11.46 18.71 -3.76
N PHE A 120 10.83 17.54 -3.84
CA PHE A 120 9.87 17.19 -4.89
C PHE A 120 8.60 16.62 -4.27
N ASP A 121 7.44 17.04 -4.79
CA ASP A 121 6.20 16.35 -4.47
C ASP A 121 6.17 14.94 -5.13
N CYS A 122 5.27 14.08 -4.67
CA CYS A 122 5.16 12.71 -5.19
C CYS A 122 4.97 12.65 -6.72
N LYS A 123 4.23 13.62 -7.31
CA LYS A 123 3.94 13.65 -8.75
C LYS A 123 5.16 14.09 -9.56
N GLU A 124 5.91 15.06 -9.06
CA GLU A 124 7.18 15.51 -9.63
C GLU A 124 8.22 14.40 -9.59
N PHE A 125 8.32 13.70 -8.46
CA PHE A 125 9.23 12.57 -8.30
C PHE A 125 8.89 11.43 -9.28
N GLU A 126 7.62 11.10 -9.45
CA GLU A 126 7.18 10.06 -10.40
C GLU A 126 7.57 10.40 -11.84
N ARG A 127 7.39 11.66 -12.27
CA ARG A 127 7.81 12.12 -13.61
C ARG A 127 9.32 12.01 -13.83
N LEU A 128 10.13 12.29 -12.80
CA LEU A 128 11.58 12.11 -12.87
C LEU A 128 11.97 10.63 -13.01
N ASN A 129 11.22 9.73 -12.40
CA ASN A 129 11.48 8.30 -12.43
C ASN A 129 11.02 7.64 -13.76
N VAL A 130 9.92 8.12 -14.36
CA VAL A 130 9.52 7.75 -15.74
C VAL A 130 10.64 8.09 -16.72
N ASN A 131 11.22 9.29 -16.61
CA ASN A 131 12.39 9.69 -17.40
C ASN A 131 13.62 8.80 -17.16
N LYS A 132 13.75 8.15 -15.99
CA LYS A 132 14.83 7.20 -15.70
C LYS A 132 14.60 5.86 -16.41
N LYS A 133 13.37 5.32 -16.40
CA LYS A 133 13.03 4.10 -17.18
C LYS A 133 13.21 4.33 -18.67
N GLU A 134 12.77 5.48 -19.20
CA GLU A 134 13.00 5.84 -20.61
C GLU A 134 14.49 5.97 -20.92
N LYS A 135 15.28 6.60 -20.04
CA LYS A 135 16.75 6.68 -20.18
C LYS A 135 17.43 5.30 -20.13
N GLU A 136 16.97 4.38 -19.29
CA GLU A 136 17.49 3.00 -19.26
C GLU A 136 17.07 2.23 -20.52
N MET A 137 15.85 2.37 -21.00
CA MET A 137 15.38 1.77 -22.25
C MET A 137 16.17 2.32 -23.45
N LEU A 138 16.44 3.62 -23.49
CA LEU A 138 17.34 4.27 -24.46
C LEU A 138 18.76 3.70 -24.41
N LYS A 139 19.30 3.38 -23.22
CA LYS A 139 20.62 2.74 -23.08
C LYS A 139 20.61 1.29 -23.57
N VAL A 140 19.54 0.54 -23.33
CA VAL A 140 19.38 -0.84 -23.82
C VAL A 140 19.31 -0.83 -25.35
N LEU A 141 18.43 0.00 -25.93
CA LEU A 141 18.30 0.16 -27.39
C LEU A 141 19.62 0.63 -28.03
N ALA A 142 20.35 1.53 -27.37
CA ALA A 142 21.65 1.97 -27.85
C ALA A 142 22.69 0.85 -27.87
N ARG A 143 22.65 -0.09 -26.91
CA ARG A 143 23.54 -1.27 -26.92
C ARG A 143 23.16 -2.25 -28.01
N GLU A 144 21.87 -2.57 -28.14
CA GLU A 144 21.36 -3.52 -29.15
C GLU A 144 21.65 -3.04 -30.58
N ASN A 145 21.49 -1.74 -30.83
CA ASN A 145 21.71 -1.14 -32.15
C ASN A 145 23.12 -0.57 -32.35
N ASN A 146 24.06 -0.82 -31.41
CA ASN A 146 25.44 -0.31 -31.46
C ASN A 146 25.56 1.23 -31.60
N TRP A 147 24.58 1.98 -31.08
CA TRP A 147 24.60 3.43 -31.07
C TRP A 147 25.67 3.95 -30.11
N ARG A 148 26.40 4.98 -30.54
CA ARG A 148 27.45 5.60 -29.73
C ARG A 148 27.06 6.99 -29.34
N LYS A 149 27.57 7.51 -28.22
CA LYS A 149 27.34 8.92 -27.87
C LYS A 149 28.28 9.83 -28.65
N CYS A 150 27.75 10.93 -29.18
CA CYS A 150 28.59 11.99 -29.72
C CYS A 150 29.48 12.56 -28.59
N PRO A 151 30.79 12.74 -28.81
CA PRO A 151 31.67 13.30 -27.79
C PRO A 151 31.33 14.74 -27.42
N ASN A 152 30.72 15.51 -28.35
CA ASN A 152 30.36 16.92 -28.13
C ASN A 152 28.98 17.07 -27.46
N CYS A 153 27.89 16.63 -28.11
CA CYS A 153 26.53 16.82 -27.56
C CYS A 153 26.01 15.69 -26.66
N LYS A 154 26.76 14.59 -26.49
CA LYS A 154 26.40 13.41 -25.66
C LYS A 154 25.11 12.66 -26.06
N VAL A 155 24.48 13.01 -27.17
CA VAL A 155 23.32 12.31 -27.76
C VAL A 155 23.78 11.01 -28.43
N PHE A 156 22.95 9.96 -28.35
CA PHE A 156 23.19 8.70 -29.07
C PHE A 156 23.03 8.90 -30.58
N VAL A 157 24.01 8.44 -31.34
CA VAL A 157 24.03 8.49 -32.80
C VAL A 157 24.02 7.08 -33.36
N ASP A 158 23.11 6.86 -34.30
CA ASP A 158 23.01 5.63 -35.08
C ASP A 158 23.94 5.70 -36.30
N LYS A 159 24.59 4.58 -36.61
CA LYS A 159 25.44 4.45 -37.78
C LYS A 159 24.62 3.79 -38.88
N THR A 160 24.15 4.59 -39.84
CA THR A 160 23.32 4.07 -40.92
C THR A 160 24.13 3.24 -41.92
N GLU A 161 25.26 3.74 -42.44
CA GLU A 161 26.13 3.04 -43.42
C GLU A 161 27.57 3.58 -43.40
N GLY A 162 28.55 2.86 -43.98
CA GLY A 162 29.86 3.42 -44.36
C GLY A 162 30.97 3.49 -43.29
N CYS A 163 31.90 4.44 -43.47
CA CYS A 163 33.20 4.60 -42.78
C CYS A 163 33.10 4.76 -41.24
N ILE A 164 34.23 4.65 -40.53
CA ILE A 164 34.33 4.86 -39.07
C ILE A 164 34.18 6.33 -38.65
N HIS A 165 34.27 7.26 -39.60
CA HIS A 165 34.12 8.69 -39.33
C HIS A 165 32.64 9.06 -39.30
N ILE A 166 32.10 9.32 -38.11
CA ILE A 166 30.69 9.65 -37.89
C ILE A 166 30.55 11.16 -37.65
N THR A 167 29.72 11.83 -38.45
CA THR A 167 29.38 13.25 -38.27
C THR A 167 28.03 13.35 -37.57
N CYS A 168 27.99 14.05 -36.42
CA CYS A 168 26.74 14.30 -35.73
C CYS A 168 25.87 15.29 -36.53
N ARG A 169 24.59 14.97 -36.75
CA ARG A 169 23.64 15.84 -37.46
C ARG A 169 23.17 17.05 -36.64
N LEU A 170 23.34 16.98 -35.31
CA LEU A 170 23.21 18.16 -34.47
C LEU A 170 24.45 19.01 -34.75
N VAL A 171 24.29 20.15 -35.41
CA VAL A 171 25.37 21.09 -35.68
C VAL A 171 25.94 21.56 -34.35
N CYS A 172 27.01 20.92 -33.90
CA CYS A 172 27.70 21.29 -32.68
C CYS A 172 28.84 22.22 -33.08
N GLU A 173 28.62 23.53 -33.03
CA GLU A 173 29.68 24.51 -33.25
C GLU A 173 30.76 24.31 -32.19
N ARG A 174 32.01 24.13 -32.65
CA ARG A 174 33.19 24.11 -31.78
C ARG A 174 33.42 25.55 -31.31
N ILE A 175 33.40 25.76 -29.99
CA ILE A 175 34.13 26.88 -29.38
C ILE A 175 35.61 26.48 -29.31
#